data_AF-A0A9E2GN33-F1
#
_entry.id   AF-A0A9E2GN33-F1
#
_cell.length_a   1.000
_cell.length_b   1.000
_cell.length_c   1.000
_cell.angle_alpha   90.00
_cell.angle_beta   90.00
_cell.angle_gamma   90.00
#
_symmetry.space_group_name_H-M   'P 1'
#
loop_
_entity.id
_entity.type
_entity.pdbx_description
1 polymer ?
#
loop_
_entity_poly.entity_id
_entity_poly.type
_entity_poly.pdbx_seq_one_letter_code
_entity_poly.pdbx_strand_id
1 'polypeptide(L)' 'MLIRRRIWLYRLPGQVFAQQISFERPVTAATVRRVLQRTVGAPLELWGRGVADSVAGHG' A
#
# COMPACT_ATOMS: atom_id res chain seq x y z
N MET A 1 -1.42 -21.95 8.14
CA MET A 1 -0.92 -20.60 8.53
C MET A 1 -1.59 -19.58 7.62
N LEU A 2 -2.58 -18.83 8.11
CA LEU A 2 -3.28 -17.82 7.31
C LEU A 2 -2.39 -16.57 7.24
N ILE A 3 -1.48 -16.51 6.26
CA ILE A 3 -0.65 -15.32 6.04
C ILE A 3 -1.61 -14.21 5.58
N ARG A 4 -1.98 -13.30 6.51
CA ARG A 4 -2.81 -12.13 6.21
C ARG A 4 -2.03 -11.22 5.26
N ARG A 5 -2.26 -11.39 3.96
CA ARG A 5 -1.65 -10.58 2.90
C ARG A 5 -2.19 -9.15 3.03
N ARG A 6 -1.32 -8.21 3.44
CA ARG A 6 -1.67 -6.79 3.51
C ARG A 6 -1.62 -6.21 2.10
N ILE A 7 -2.75 -5.66 1.66
CA ILE A 7 -2.87 -5.04 0.35
C ILE A 7 -2.49 -3.57 0.47
N TRP A 8 -1.61 -3.10 -0.40
CA TRP A 8 -1.22 -1.70 -0.46
C TRP A 8 -1.75 -1.07 -1.74
N LEU A 9 -2.23 0.16 -1.61
CA LEU A 9 -2.65 0.98 -2.74
C LEU A 9 -1.70 2.16 -2.84
N TYR A 10 -1.30 2.53 -4.05
CA TYR A 10 -0.45 3.69 -4.28
C TYR A 10 -0.93 4.48 -5.49
N ARG A 11 -0.67 5.78 -5.51
CA ARG A 11 -0.95 6.64 -6.67
C ARG A 11 0.30 7.41 -7.05
N LEU A 12 0.63 7.38 -8.34
CA LEU A 12 1.71 8.17 -8.91
C LEU A 12 1.19 9.54 -9.35
N PRO A 13 2.05 10.58 -9.38
CA PRO A 13 1.68 11.86 -9.97
C PRO A 13 1.26 11.67 -11.43
N GLY A 14 0.11 12.24 -11.80
CA GLY A 14 -0.49 12.08 -13.13
C GLY A 14 -1.35 10.83 -13.32
N GLN A 15 -1.43 9.91 -12.34
CA GLN A 15 -2.41 8.82 -12.39
C GLN A 15 -3.75 9.24 -11.82
N VAL A 16 -4.82 8.93 -12.57
CA VAL A 16 -6.21 9.16 -12.15
C VAL A 16 -6.63 8.14 -11.08
N PHE A 17 -6.18 6.89 -11.20
CA PHE A 17 -6.59 5.78 -10.34
C PHE A 17 -5.46 5.30 -9.42
N ALA A 18 -5.82 4.77 -8.25
CA ALA A 18 -4.88 4.12 -7.36
C ALA A 18 -4.58 2.69 -7.84
N GLN A 19 -3.31 2.31 -7.79
CA GLN A 19 -2.82 1.00 -8.18
C GLN A 19 -2.57 0.13 -6.96
N GLN A 20 -2.81 -1.17 -7.12
CA GLN A 20 -2.59 -2.13 -6.05
C GLN A 20 -1.22 -2.79 -6.15
N ILE A 21 -0.55 -2.94 -5.01
CA ILE A 21 0.65 -3.75 -4.85
C ILE A 21 0.50 -4.69 -3.64
N SER A 22 0.84 -5.96 -3.86
CA SER A 22 0.76 -7.02 -2.86
C SER A 22 2.15 -7.61 -2.64
N PHE A 23 2.42 -7.98 -1.38
CA PHE A 23 3.69 -8.58 -1.00
C PHE A 23 3.45 -10.00 -0.47
N GLU A 24 4.42 -10.89 -0.70
CA GLU A 24 4.36 -12.27 -0.19
C GLU A 24 4.55 -12.32 1.33
N ARG A 25 5.33 -11.37 1.87
CA ARG A 25 5.57 -11.21 3.29
C ARG A 25 4.88 -9.94 3.80
N PRO A 26 4.51 -9.87 5.09
CA PRO A 26 4.06 -8.63 5.68
C PRO A 26 5.19 -7.59 5.61
N VAL A 27 4.92 -6.48 4.93
CA VAL A 27 5.85 -5.36 4.80
C VAL A 27 5.23 -4.09 5.38
N THR A 28 6.08 -3.17 5.81
CA THR A 28 5.69 -1.87 6.36
C THR A 28 5.54 -0.82 5.25
N ALA A 29 4.83 0.27 5.53
CA ALA A 29 4.66 1.37 4.59
C ALA A 29 6.00 1.93 4.08
N ALA A 30 7.02 1.99 4.94
CA ALA A 30 8.36 2.45 4.57
C ALA A 30 9.02 1.53 3.53
N THR A 31 8.87 0.22 3.69
CA THR A 31 9.36 -0.76 2.71
C THR A 31 8.61 -0.63 1.38
N VAL A 32 7.28 -0.50 1.42
CA VAL A 32 6.48 -0.31 0.20
C VAL A 32 6.90 0.97 -0.53
N ARG A 33 7.07 2.09 0.17
CA ARG A 33 7.53 3.34 -0.42
C ARG A 33 8.90 3.20 -1.07
N ARG A 34 9.85 2.52 -0.42
CA ARG A 34 11.20 2.29 -0.97
C ARG A 34 11.15 1.41 -2.23
N VAL A 35 10.30 0.38 -2.25
CA VAL A 35 10.10 -0.46 -3.43
C VAL A 35 9.53 0.36 -4.56
N LEU A 36 8.45 1.13 -4.32
CA LEU A 36 7.82 1.98 -5.32
C LEU A 36 8.80 3.00 -5.90
N GLN A 37 9.59 3.67 -5.06
CA GLN A 37 10.62 4.62 -5.48
C GLN A 37 11.66 4.01 -6.43
N ARG A 38 11.99 2.71 -6.27
CA ARG A 38 12.95 2.02 -7.12
C ARG A 38 12.34 1.48 -8.41
N THR A 39 11.05 1.13 -8.42
CA THR A 39 10.41 0.44 -9.55
C THR A 39 9.59 1.37 -10.44
N VAL A 40 8.82 2.26 -9.83
CA VAL A 40 7.83 3.11 -10.52
C VAL A 40 8.02 4.61 -10.25
N GLY A 41 8.91 4.97 -9.32
CA GLY A 41 9.19 6.36 -8.93
C GLY A 41 8.53 6.76 -7.61
N ALA A 42 8.57 8.05 -7.28
CA ALA A 42 8.05 8.56 -6.02
C ALA A 42 6.50 8.56 -6.01
N PRO A 43 5.84 7.74 -5.18
CA PRO A 43 4.39 7.77 -5.07
C PRO A 43 3.93 9.05 -4.38
N LEU A 44 2.88 9.65 -4.93
CA LEU A 44 2.21 10.81 -4.33
C LEU A 44 1.42 10.40 -3.10
N GLU A 45 0.75 9.25 -3.18
CA GLU A 45 -0.07 8.71 -2.09
C GLU A 45 0.18 7.21 -1.91
N LEU A 46 0.11 6.75 -0.66
CA LEU A 46 0.30 5.36 -0.26
C LEU A 46 -0.66 5.01 0.89
N TRP A 47 -1.50 4.01 0.68
CA TRP A 47 -2.48 3.50 1.65
C TRP A 47 -2.24 2.01 1.92
N GLY A 48 -2.39 1.60 3.18
CA GLY A 48 -2.20 0.21 3.58
C GLY A 48 -3.47 -0.40 4.12
N ARG A 49 -4.23 -1.12 3.27
CA ARG A 49 -5.45 -1.83 3.68
C ARG A 49 -5.05 -3.10 4.43
N GLY A 50 -4.98 -2.99 5.76
CA GLY A 50 -4.85 -4.13 6.66
C GLY A 50 -6.22 -4.65 7.09
N VAL A 51 -6.34 -5.96 7.33
CA VAL A 51 -7.56 -6.57 7.92
C VAL A 51 -7.96 -5.96 9.28
N ALA A 52 -7.05 -5.26 9.96
CA ALA A 52 -7.32 -4.56 11.21
C ALA A 52 -7.79 -3.10 11.03
N ASP A 53 -7.75 -2.56 9.80
CA ASP A 53 -7.99 -1.14 9.51
C ASP A 53 -9.42 -0.85 9.03
N SER A 54 -10.33 -1.82 9.11
CA SER A 54 -11.77 -1.60 8.86
C SER A 54 -12.49 -0.96 10.05
N VAL A 55 -11.75 -0.43 11.04
CA VAL A 55 -12.31 0.18 12.26
C VAL A 55 -11.65 1.53 12.57
N ALA A 56 -11.53 2.41 11.57
CA ALA A 56 -11.14 3.80 11.80
C ALA A 56 -11.87 4.71 10.80
N GLY A 57 -13.14 4.99 11.09
CA GLY A 57 -13.97 5.82 10.24
C GLY A 57 -15.41 5.94 10.74
N HIS A 58 -15.59 6.23 12.02
CA HIS A 58 -16.83 6.85 12.49
C HIS A 58 -16.44 7.85 13.59
N GLY A 59 -16.59 9.13 13.25
CA GLY A 59 -16.46 10.29 14.13
C GLY A 59 -17.25 11.41 13.48
#